data_AF-A0AAN5IBW5-F1
#
_entry.id   AF-A0AAN5IBW5-F1
#
_cell.length_a   1.000
_cell.length_b   1.000
_cell.length_c   1.000
_cell.angle_alpha   90.00
_cell.angle_beta   90.00
_cell.angle_gamma   90.00
#
_symmetry.space_group_name_H-M   'P 1'
#
loop_
_entity.id
_entity.type
_entity.pdbx_description
1 polymer ?
#
loop_
_entity_poly.entity_id
_entity_poly.type
_entity_poly.pdbx_seq_one_letter_code
_entity_poly.pdbx_strand_id
1 'polypeptide(L)'
;VSMFARPGITIIRFRCASQIRRNSEASTTRESRRRNRSTFADTVLKGHSNALEEMEKEIVKREDMRREDLRKNENLLLNRLLPHLQSTVLSNSRFVPVGSSITELASSHSDLDVVLFPLEKESRDQFLKTIHNNEGLKYEFMSVLRSTIVHSIHKWGDDNFKMENCLILPTLKVPLIICQFSNGSSLDISIPDPAFQSIRNTHLMRQYIKCDERVGRFMLWLKTWSSALEIRDSKTGLLSSYHLLLLAIHFLHSEQSLSVPVLPILYQTHNDVFHKENPIERIVSLLEERPVSDWTPMNKMSTAELIIRFFEYYSEMNVLQTMIFIDRGMVRSRPSALEKEAAVIFDPYHTQPACRSVNALRAFREAVLFTQSRMRNGFMFNPFPPSSDCSFNNFIESSRHSDWRVDALKNRAKINAAGIHDAINSDDKMAMAKKC
;
A
#
# COMPACT_ATOMS: atom_id res chain seq x y z
N VAL A 1 0.82 -18.14 -82.03
CA VAL A 1 1.12 -19.01 -80.87
C VAL A 1 1.24 -18.11 -79.64
N SER A 2 0.29 -18.24 -78.69
CA SER A 2 0.24 -17.84 -77.25
C SER A 2 0.87 -16.50 -76.78
N MET A 3 0.11 -15.58 -76.16
CA MET A 3 -0.26 -15.51 -74.72
C MET A 3 0.97 -15.44 -73.78
N PHE A 4 1.16 -14.46 -72.88
CA PHE A 4 0.33 -14.10 -71.72
C PHE A 4 0.61 -12.66 -71.21
N ALA A 5 -0.43 -11.91 -70.89
CA ALA A 5 -0.39 -10.71 -70.03
C ALA A 5 -1.27 -10.95 -68.80
N ARG A 6 -0.77 -10.62 -67.59
CA ARG A 6 -1.48 -10.81 -66.31
C ARG A 6 -2.38 -9.61 -65.97
N PRO A 7 -3.66 -9.81 -65.59
CA PRO A 7 -4.46 -8.80 -64.89
C PRO A 7 -4.64 -9.14 -63.40
N GLY A 8 -4.75 -8.13 -62.51
CA GLY A 8 -5.31 -8.34 -61.17
C GLY A 8 -4.80 -7.49 -60.01
N ILE A 9 -4.94 -6.15 -60.05
CA ILE A 9 -4.85 -5.29 -58.85
C ILE A 9 -5.95 -4.23 -58.91
N THR A 10 -7.21 -4.61 -58.67
CA THR A 10 -8.28 -3.60 -58.45
C THR A 10 -9.41 -4.07 -57.52
N ILE A 11 -9.62 -5.37 -57.31
CA ILE A 11 -10.80 -5.87 -56.56
C ILE A 11 -10.61 -5.92 -55.02
N ILE A 12 -9.38 -5.79 -54.50
CA ILE A 12 -9.11 -5.95 -53.05
C ILE A 12 -9.39 -4.68 -52.22
N ARG A 13 -9.39 -3.48 -52.83
CA ARG A 13 -9.56 -2.22 -52.08
C ARG A 13 -11.01 -1.93 -51.62
N PHE A 14 -12.04 -2.46 -52.29
CA PHE A 14 -13.44 -2.17 -51.93
C PHE A 14 -14.02 -3.03 -50.78
N ARG A 15 -13.50 -4.24 -50.56
CA ARG A 15 -13.94 -5.09 -49.43
C ARG A 15 -13.36 -4.65 -48.08
N CYS A 16 -12.15 -4.09 -48.06
CA CYS A 16 -11.53 -3.64 -46.81
C CYS A 16 -12.21 -2.38 -46.24
N ALA A 17 -12.59 -1.42 -47.09
CA ALA A 17 -13.24 -0.18 -46.67
C ALA A 17 -14.66 -0.39 -46.10
N SER A 18 -15.41 -1.38 -46.63
CA SER A 18 -16.76 -1.71 -46.14
C SER A 18 -16.72 -2.50 -44.82
N GLN A 19 -15.72 -3.35 -44.60
CA GLN A 19 -15.49 -4.04 -43.33
C GLN A 19 -15.07 -3.08 -42.21
N ILE A 20 -14.23 -2.08 -42.54
CA ILE A 20 -13.77 -1.05 -41.60
C ILE A 20 -14.93 -0.14 -41.17
N ARG A 21 -15.80 0.29 -42.09
CA ARG A 21 -17.00 1.09 -41.76
C ARG A 21 -18.00 0.34 -40.87
N ARG A 22 -18.26 -0.95 -41.14
CA ARG A 22 -19.15 -1.77 -40.29
C ARG A 22 -18.59 -2.00 -38.89
N ASN A 23 -17.26 -2.16 -38.76
CA ASN A 23 -16.61 -2.31 -37.46
C ASN A 23 -16.58 -0.99 -36.66
N SER A 24 -16.45 0.17 -37.32
CA SER A 24 -16.54 1.48 -36.66
C SER A 24 -17.97 1.84 -36.25
N GLU A 25 -18.98 1.44 -37.02
CA GLU A 25 -20.40 1.62 -36.67
C GLU A 25 -20.83 0.68 -35.53
N ALA A 26 -20.30 -0.55 -35.48
CA ALA A 26 -20.52 -1.49 -34.37
C ALA A 26 -19.80 -1.09 -33.07
N SER A 27 -18.63 -0.45 -33.15
CA SER A 27 -17.92 0.08 -31.97
C SER A 27 -18.60 1.32 -31.41
N THR A 28 -19.03 2.25 -32.27
CA THR A 28 -19.77 3.46 -31.88
C THR A 28 -21.16 3.15 -31.31
N THR A 29 -21.85 2.11 -31.81
CA THR A 29 -23.13 1.66 -31.20
C THR A 29 -22.95 0.91 -29.87
N ARG A 30 -21.81 0.25 -29.63
CA ARG A 30 -21.48 -0.34 -28.31
C ARG A 30 -21.10 0.73 -27.29
N GLU A 31 -20.34 1.75 -27.70
CA GLU A 31 -20.01 2.91 -26.86
C GLU A 31 -21.25 3.77 -26.56
N SER A 32 -22.14 4.00 -27.54
CA SER A 32 -23.38 4.74 -27.31
C SER A 32 -24.37 3.97 -26.43
N ARG A 33 -24.43 2.64 -26.53
CA ARG A 33 -25.23 1.79 -25.62
C ARG A 33 -24.67 1.73 -24.19
N ARG A 34 -23.34 1.87 -24.00
CA ARG A 34 -22.72 2.01 -22.67
C ARG A 34 -23.03 3.36 -22.03
N ARG A 35 -23.13 4.45 -22.80
CA ARG A 35 -23.48 5.79 -22.31
C ARG A 35 -24.91 5.94 -21.80
N ASN A 36 -25.84 5.04 -22.16
CA ASN A 36 -27.25 5.11 -21.76
C ASN A 36 -27.62 4.27 -20.51
N ARG A 37 -26.65 3.64 -19.83
CA ARG A 37 -26.89 3.03 -18.51
C ARG A 37 -26.22 3.89 -17.44
N SER A 38 -27.00 4.28 -16.43
CA SER A 38 -26.48 4.91 -15.20
C SER A 38 -25.33 4.07 -14.66
N THR A 39 -24.15 4.68 -14.45
CA THR A 39 -23.00 3.97 -13.93
C THR A 39 -23.22 3.61 -12.44
N PHE A 40 -22.31 2.83 -11.85
CA PHE A 40 -22.40 2.56 -10.42
C PHE A 40 -22.28 3.85 -9.61
N ALA A 41 -21.30 4.69 -9.95
CA ALA A 41 -21.10 5.97 -9.29
C ALA A 41 -22.33 6.86 -9.49
N ASP A 42 -22.88 7.01 -10.70
CA ASP A 42 -24.07 7.84 -10.93
C ASP A 42 -25.26 7.41 -10.07
N THR A 43 -25.45 6.09 -9.92
CA THR A 43 -26.54 5.52 -9.12
C THR A 43 -26.37 5.83 -7.63
N VAL A 44 -25.15 5.66 -7.10
CA VAL A 44 -24.88 5.90 -5.68
C VAL A 44 -24.87 7.39 -5.36
N LEU A 45 -24.21 8.21 -6.20
CA LEU A 45 -24.10 9.66 -6.00
C LEU A 45 -25.47 10.35 -6.03
N LYS A 46 -26.39 9.90 -6.88
CA LYS A 46 -27.76 10.45 -6.95
C LYS A 46 -28.71 9.83 -5.93
N GLY A 47 -28.58 8.53 -5.65
CA GLY A 47 -29.52 7.79 -4.82
C GLY A 47 -29.27 7.91 -3.31
N HIS A 48 -28.04 8.21 -2.89
CA HIS A 48 -27.60 8.13 -1.49
C HIS A 48 -26.84 9.37 -1.02
N SER A 49 -27.27 10.58 -1.45
CA SER A 49 -26.59 11.85 -1.14
C SER A 49 -26.36 12.06 0.36
N ASN A 50 -27.38 11.82 1.19
CA ASN A 50 -27.28 11.99 2.64
C ASN A 50 -26.24 11.04 3.25
N ALA A 51 -26.17 9.80 2.78
CA ALA A 51 -25.17 8.83 3.27
C ALA A 51 -23.74 9.26 2.89
N LEU A 52 -23.56 9.88 1.72
CA LEU A 52 -22.28 10.40 1.25
C LEU A 52 -21.82 11.62 2.04
N GLU A 53 -22.75 12.53 2.38
CA GLU A 53 -22.45 13.68 3.23
C GLU A 53 -22.03 13.25 4.64
N GLU A 54 -22.74 12.30 5.24
CA GLU A 54 -22.38 11.76 6.55
C GLU A 54 -21.06 10.99 6.51
N MET A 55 -20.82 10.23 5.43
CA MET A 55 -19.54 9.57 5.20
C MET A 55 -18.38 10.57 5.11
N GLU A 56 -18.52 11.67 4.35
CA GLU A 56 -17.49 12.71 4.26
C GLU A 56 -17.21 13.34 5.63
N LYS A 57 -18.26 13.74 6.36
CA LYS A 57 -18.12 14.34 7.70
C LYS A 57 -17.38 13.42 8.65
N GLU A 58 -17.75 12.13 8.68
CA GLU A 58 -17.12 11.17 9.58
C GLU A 58 -15.67 10.89 9.20
N ILE A 59 -15.35 10.79 7.91
CA ILE A 59 -13.96 10.64 7.43
C ILE A 59 -13.10 11.81 7.89
N VAL A 60 -13.56 13.05 7.65
CA VAL A 60 -12.84 14.27 8.02
C VAL A 60 -12.60 14.30 9.53
N LYS A 61 -13.67 14.11 10.32
CA LYS A 61 -13.60 14.09 11.78
C LYS A 61 -12.61 13.05 12.30
N ARG A 62 -12.67 11.81 11.79
CA ARG A 62 -11.80 10.71 12.23
C ARG A 62 -10.34 10.94 11.83
N GLU A 63 -10.10 11.53 10.67
CA GLU A 63 -8.74 11.87 10.23
C GLU A 63 -8.15 13.00 11.07
N ASP A 64 -8.94 14.02 11.42
CA ASP A 64 -8.49 15.10 12.30
C ASP A 64 -8.18 14.58 13.70
N MET A 65 -9.05 13.72 14.26
CA MET A 65 -8.79 13.04 15.53
C MET A 65 -7.50 12.20 15.46
N ARG A 66 -7.33 11.39 14.41
CA ARG A 66 -6.13 10.57 14.22
C ARG A 66 -4.86 11.42 14.15
N ARG A 67 -4.90 12.53 13.42
CA ARG A 67 -3.74 13.45 13.30
C ARG A 67 -3.41 14.11 14.62
N GLU A 68 -4.43 14.50 15.39
CA GLU A 68 -4.23 15.09 16.72
C GLU A 68 -3.65 14.07 17.70
N ASP A 69 -4.15 12.84 17.68
CA ASP A 69 -3.58 11.74 18.46
C ASP A 69 -2.15 11.44 18.03
N LEU A 70 -1.85 11.47 16.73
CA LEU A 70 -0.50 11.28 16.22
C LEU A 70 0.45 12.41 16.66
N ARG A 71 -0.03 13.67 16.72
CA ARG A 71 0.75 14.83 17.22
C ARG A 71 1.02 14.75 18.72
N LYS A 72 0.01 14.36 19.50
CA LYS A 72 0.17 14.13 20.95
C LYS A 72 1.09 12.97 21.23
N ASN A 73 1.03 11.94 20.39
CA ASN A 73 1.87 10.75 20.41
C ASN A 73 3.01 10.85 19.38
N GLU A 74 3.52 12.05 19.05
CA GLU A 74 4.62 12.26 18.11
C GLU A 74 5.92 12.26 18.93
N ASN A 75 6.72 11.20 19.01
CA ASN A 75 6.37 9.81 19.24
C ASN A 75 7.27 9.37 20.38
N LEU A 76 6.73 8.73 21.42
CA LEU A 76 7.55 8.16 22.52
C LEU A 76 8.70 7.33 21.90
N LEU A 77 8.40 6.66 20.79
CA LEU A 77 9.35 5.93 19.97
C LEU A 77 10.34 6.83 19.20
N LEU A 78 9.87 7.79 18.38
CA LEU A 78 10.75 8.64 17.55
C LEU A 78 11.60 9.62 18.35
N ASN A 79 11.05 10.18 19.43
CA ASN A 79 11.66 11.31 20.15
C ASN A 79 12.38 10.88 21.44
N ARG A 80 12.16 9.66 21.94
CA ARG A 80 12.85 9.14 23.14
C ARG A 80 13.62 7.86 22.88
N LEU A 81 12.94 6.82 22.40
CA LEU A 81 13.56 5.51 22.15
C LEU A 81 14.64 5.58 21.05
N LEU A 82 14.32 6.19 19.91
CA LEU A 82 15.22 6.23 18.76
C LEU A 82 16.51 7.00 19.04
N PRO A 83 16.50 8.22 19.64
CA PRO A 83 17.73 8.91 20.03
C PRO A 83 18.57 8.15 21.07
N HIS A 84 17.92 7.46 22.01
CA HIS A 84 18.60 6.61 22.99
C HIS A 84 19.35 5.46 22.30
N LEU A 85 18.67 4.70 21.44
CA LEU A 85 19.30 3.62 20.68
C LEU A 85 20.40 4.14 19.74
N GLN A 86 20.16 5.28 19.10
CA GLN A 86 21.12 5.93 18.21
C GLN A 86 22.44 6.29 18.91
N SER A 87 22.37 6.73 20.17
CA SER A 87 23.54 7.16 20.95
C SER A 87 24.25 6.02 21.70
N THR A 88 23.57 4.89 21.93
CA THR A 88 24.09 3.80 22.77
C THR A 88 24.44 2.53 21.99
N VAL A 89 23.81 2.31 20.83
CA VAL A 89 23.97 1.07 20.03
C VAL A 89 24.87 1.30 18.82
N LEU A 90 24.86 2.51 18.24
CA LEU A 90 25.52 2.80 16.96
C LEU A 90 26.62 3.86 17.12
N SER A 91 27.71 3.74 16.35
CA SER A 91 28.81 4.71 16.31
C SER A 91 29.00 5.34 14.93
N ASN A 92 29.14 4.53 13.87
CA ASN A 92 29.30 4.96 12.47
C ASN A 92 28.07 4.62 11.61
N SER A 93 26.90 4.56 12.23
CA SER A 93 25.65 4.21 11.58
C SER A 93 24.51 4.96 12.25
N ARG A 94 23.37 5.01 11.58
CA ARG A 94 22.15 5.55 12.15
C ARG A 94 20.94 4.72 11.82
N PHE A 95 19.90 4.89 12.62
CA PHE A 95 18.57 4.42 12.29
C PHE A 95 17.83 5.53 11.52
N VAL A 96 17.40 5.21 10.30
CA VAL A 96 16.56 6.09 9.49
C VAL A 96 15.12 5.63 9.66
N PRO A 97 14.22 6.44 10.25
CA PRO A 97 12.83 6.06 10.37
C PRO A 97 12.16 6.03 9.00
N VAL A 98 11.27 5.07 8.79
CA VAL A 98 10.56 4.84 7.54
C VAL A 98 9.08 4.51 7.78
N GLY A 99 8.33 4.25 6.72
CA GLY A 99 7.00 3.66 6.82
C GLY A 99 5.92 4.62 7.34
N SER A 100 4.97 4.07 8.11
CA SER A 100 3.75 4.78 8.49
C SER A 100 4.01 5.99 9.39
N SER A 101 5.05 5.89 10.23
CA SER A 101 5.49 6.94 11.15
C SER A 101 5.96 8.19 10.41
N ILE A 102 6.64 8.02 9.26
CA ILE A 102 7.19 9.14 8.48
C ILE A 102 6.23 9.64 7.40
N THR A 103 5.36 8.76 6.89
CA THR A 103 4.32 9.14 5.92
C THR A 103 3.12 9.83 6.56
N GLU A 104 3.07 9.95 7.90
CA GLU A 104 1.94 10.50 8.67
C GLU A 104 0.63 9.69 8.53
N LEU A 105 0.73 8.44 8.09
CA LEU A 105 -0.39 7.48 8.02
C LEU A 105 -0.43 6.52 9.22
N ALA A 106 0.46 6.70 10.19
CA ALA A 106 0.48 5.97 11.45
C ALA A 106 -0.78 6.23 12.28
N SER A 107 -1.14 5.23 13.08
CA SER A 107 -2.08 5.36 14.18
C SER A 107 -1.33 5.33 15.52
N SER A 108 -2.02 5.59 16.63
CA SER A 108 -1.43 5.58 17.98
C SER A 108 -0.78 4.25 18.39
N HIS A 109 -1.09 3.15 17.70
CA HIS A 109 -0.55 1.81 17.97
C HIS A 109 0.38 1.30 16.87
N SER A 110 0.67 2.12 15.87
CA SER A 110 1.51 1.70 14.75
C SER A 110 2.95 1.53 15.18
N ASP A 111 3.57 0.49 14.63
CA ASP A 111 4.97 0.15 14.85
C ASP A 111 5.90 1.26 14.34
N LEU A 112 7.06 1.41 14.99
CA LEU A 112 8.12 2.25 14.46
C LEU A 112 9.02 1.42 13.54
N ASP A 113 8.92 1.64 12.24
CA ASP A 113 9.83 1.07 11.26
C ASP A 113 11.11 1.91 11.14
N VAL A 114 12.28 1.28 11.26
CA VAL A 114 13.57 1.92 10.99
C VAL A 114 14.46 1.07 10.11
N VAL A 115 15.38 1.74 9.41
CA VAL A 115 16.39 1.11 8.55
C VAL A 115 17.76 1.42 9.13
N LEU A 116 18.60 0.40 9.30
CA LEU A 116 20.00 0.61 9.63
C LEU A 116 20.73 1.27 8.45
N PHE A 117 21.43 2.37 8.69
CA PHE A 117 22.10 3.16 7.66
C PHE A 117 23.54 3.51 8.06
N PRO A 118 24.55 2.80 7.54
CA PRO A 118 25.95 3.21 7.69
C PRO A 118 26.21 4.59 7.05
N LEU A 119 26.89 5.48 7.76
CA LEU A 119 27.01 6.89 7.35
C LEU A 119 27.97 7.09 6.17
N GLU A 120 29.14 6.47 6.25
CA GLU A 120 30.18 6.57 5.23
C GLU A 120 29.86 5.66 4.05
N LYS A 121 29.93 6.19 2.83
CA LYS A 121 29.56 5.49 1.60
C LYS A 121 30.37 4.21 1.37
N GLU A 122 31.71 4.28 1.48
CA GLU A 122 32.57 3.11 1.23
C GLU A 122 32.28 1.98 2.23
N SER A 123 32.23 2.34 3.52
CA SER A 123 31.84 1.42 4.59
C SER A 123 30.44 0.82 4.38
N ARG A 124 29.49 1.63 3.91
CA ARG A 124 28.12 1.19 3.59
C ARG A 124 28.10 0.19 2.45
N ASP A 125 28.75 0.49 1.33
CA ASP A 125 28.76 -0.37 0.15
C ASP A 125 29.44 -1.71 0.47
N GLN A 126 30.53 -1.69 1.25
CA GLN A 126 31.21 -2.89 1.72
C GLN A 126 30.35 -3.71 2.70
N PHE A 127 29.66 -3.04 3.64
CA PHE A 127 28.74 -3.67 4.58
C PHE A 127 27.61 -4.41 3.85
N LEU A 128 26.93 -3.74 2.92
CA LEU A 128 25.82 -4.32 2.15
C LEU A 128 26.29 -5.52 1.33
N LYS A 129 27.44 -5.41 0.65
CA LYS A 129 28.03 -6.51 -0.14
C LYS A 129 28.38 -7.71 0.74
N THR A 130 28.86 -7.48 1.96
CA THR A 130 29.26 -8.54 2.88
C THR A 130 28.05 -9.26 3.47
N ILE A 131 27.09 -8.49 4.02
CA ILE A 131 25.90 -9.03 4.69
C ILE A 131 24.93 -9.70 3.71
N HIS A 132 24.76 -9.15 2.50
CA HIS A 132 23.84 -9.72 1.51
C HIS A 132 24.31 -11.07 0.96
N ASN A 133 25.63 -11.29 0.87
CA ASN A 133 26.20 -12.50 0.26
C ASN A 133 26.56 -13.60 1.27
N ASN A 134 26.45 -13.33 2.57
CA ASN A 134 26.84 -14.27 3.61
C ASN A 134 25.77 -14.34 4.72
N GLU A 135 24.94 -15.39 4.65
CA GLU A 135 23.87 -15.64 5.63
C GLU A 135 24.40 -15.84 7.06
N GLY A 136 25.60 -16.44 7.22
CA GLY A 136 26.23 -16.63 8.52
C GLY A 136 26.60 -15.30 9.18
N LEU A 137 27.32 -14.45 8.44
CA LEU A 137 27.67 -13.10 8.91
C LEU A 137 26.44 -12.23 9.15
N LYS A 138 25.40 -12.36 8.32
CA LYS A 138 24.12 -11.68 8.52
C LYS A 138 23.48 -12.09 9.85
N TYR A 139 23.40 -13.39 10.13
CA TYR A 139 22.86 -13.90 11.38
C TYR A 139 23.68 -13.41 12.58
N GLU A 140 25.01 -13.54 12.52
CA GLU A 140 25.91 -13.08 13.58
C GLU A 140 25.76 -11.59 13.85
N PHE A 141 25.78 -10.77 12.79
CA PHE A 141 25.59 -9.33 12.89
C PHE A 141 24.25 -8.98 13.55
N MET A 142 23.15 -9.59 13.10
CA MET A 142 21.82 -9.36 13.68
C MET A 142 21.74 -9.82 15.13
N SER A 143 22.41 -10.93 15.49
CA SER A 143 22.47 -11.44 16.86
C SER A 143 23.24 -10.51 17.80
N VAL A 144 24.36 -9.96 17.33
CA VAL A 144 25.14 -8.95 18.07
C VAL A 144 24.31 -7.68 18.22
N LEU A 145 23.73 -7.16 17.15
CA LEU A 145 22.88 -5.97 17.18
C LEU A 145 21.71 -6.13 18.15
N ARG A 146 21.01 -7.27 18.10
CA ARG A 146 19.95 -7.65 19.05
C ARG A 146 20.43 -7.58 20.50
N SER A 147 21.57 -8.20 20.78
CA SER A 147 22.13 -8.27 22.13
C SER A 147 22.49 -6.88 22.66
N THR A 148 23.07 -6.03 21.82
CA THR A 148 23.40 -4.63 22.15
C THR A 148 22.13 -3.80 22.40
N ILE A 149 21.08 -3.96 21.59
CA ILE A 149 19.80 -3.28 21.79
C ILE A 149 19.18 -3.69 23.13
N VAL A 150 19.06 -5.00 23.39
CA VAL A 150 18.48 -5.52 24.64
C VAL A 150 19.27 -5.02 25.85
N HIS A 151 20.60 -5.05 25.79
CA HIS A 151 21.45 -4.53 26.85
C HIS A 151 21.26 -3.02 27.06
N SER A 152 21.20 -2.25 25.97
CA SER A 152 21.00 -0.80 26.02
C SER A 152 19.66 -0.43 26.67
N ILE A 153 18.57 -1.10 26.28
CA ILE A 153 17.23 -0.87 26.84
C ILE A 153 17.17 -1.26 28.32
N HIS A 154 17.72 -2.43 28.68
CA HIS A 154 17.78 -2.85 30.07
C HIS A 154 18.59 -1.87 30.94
N LYS A 155 19.72 -1.37 30.42
CA LYS A 155 20.55 -0.38 31.13
C LYS A 155 19.86 0.99 31.23
N TRP A 156 19.05 1.35 30.25
CA TRP A 156 18.31 2.62 30.24
C TRP A 156 17.34 2.71 31.42
N GLY A 157 16.64 1.60 31.73
CA GLY A 157 15.77 1.51 32.89
C GLY A 157 14.54 2.43 32.83
N ASP A 158 14.08 2.81 31.62
CA ASP A 158 12.87 3.61 31.46
C ASP A 158 11.63 2.73 31.61
N ASP A 159 10.74 3.07 32.55
CA ASP A 159 9.52 2.31 32.85
C ASP A 159 8.56 2.19 31.65
N ASN A 160 8.64 3.09 30.66
CA ASN A 160 7.82 3.02 29.45
C ASN A 160 8.36 2.00 28.45
N PHE A 161 9.63 1.63 28.53
CA PHE A 161 10.33 0.81 27.54
C PHE A 161 10.99 -0.40 28.18
N LYS A 162 10.17 -1.29 28.76
CA LYS A 162 10.63 -2.61 29.17
C LYS A 162 10.52 -3.57 27.98
N MET A 163 11.65 -4.16 27.58
CA MET A 163 11.69 -5.17 26.51
C MET A 163 10.97 -6.44 26.96
N GLU A 164 9.91 -6.82 26.27
CA GLU A 164 9.21 -8.10 26.47
C GLU A 164 9.77 -9.18 25.57
N ASN A 165 10.01 -8.83 24.30
CA ASN A 165 10.53 -9.76 23.31
C ASN A 165 11.42 -9.06 22.29
N CYS A 166 12.43 -9.78 21.79
CA CYS A 166 13.30 -9.29 20.74
C CYS A 166 13.67 -10.44 19.79
N LEU A 167 13.05 -10.46 18.60
CA LEU A 167 13.21 -11.50 17.59
C LEU A 167 14.13 -11.04 16.45
N ILE A 168 14.90 -11.97 15.89
CA ILE A 168 15.64 -11.76 14.64
C ILE A 168 15.06 -12.68 13.55
N LEU A 169 14.83 -12.10 12.38
CA LEU A 169 14.25 -12.77 11.21
C LEU A 169 15.19 -12.59 10.00
N PRO A 170 16.33 -13.29 9.97
CA PRO A 170 17.41 -13.09 9.00
C PRO A 170 17.08 -13.61 7.59
N THR A 171 16.20 -14.61 7.50
CA THR A 171 15.83 -15.29 6.25
C THR A 171 14.73 -14.57 5.47
N LEU A 172 14.19 -13.46 6.00
CA LEU A 172 13.22 -12.65 5.27
C LEU A 172 13.88 -11.95 4.10
N LYS A 173 13.09 -11.62 3.07
CA LYS A 173 13.56 -10.85 1.91
C LYS A 173 14.23 -9.53 2.33
N VAL A 174 13.67 -8.89 3.35
CA VAL A 174 14.28 -7.78 4.07
C VAL A 174 14.51 -8.28 5.50
N PRO A 175 15.76 -8.55 5.92
CA PRO A 175 16.04 -9.06 7.26
C PRO A 175 15.57 -8.07 8.32
N LEU A 176 14.93 -8.58 9.38
CA LEU A 176 14.21 -7.76 10.34
C LEU A 176 14.53 -8.16 11.78
N ILE A 177 14.71 -7.17 12.66
CA ILE A 177 14.73 -7.34 14.11
C ILE A 177 13.48 -6.68 14.67
N ILE A 178 12.70 -7.42 15.46
CA ILE A 178 11.45 -6.92 16.02
C ILE A 178 11.59 -6.85 17.54
N CYS A 179 11.42 -5.65 18.09
CA CYS A 179 11.50 -5.38 19.51
C CYS A 179 10.13 -4.98 20.03
N GLN A 180 9.59 -5.75 20.97
CA GLN A 180 8.34 -5.43 21.64
C GLN A 180 8.56 -4.90 23.04
N PHE A 181 7.75 -3.91 23.40
CA PHE A 181 7.79 -3.27 24.70
C PHE A 181 6.50 -3.49 25.47
N SER A 182 6.60 -3.44 26.80
CA SER A 182 5.47 -3.66 27.72
C SER A 182 4.34 -2.65 27.62
N ASN A 183 4.58 -1.50 26.98
CA ASN A 183 3.55 -0.52 26.67
C ASN A 183 2.73 -0.87 25.42
N GLY A 184 2.98 -2.04 24.80
CA GLY A 184 2.32 -2.53 23.59
C GLY A 184 2.89 -2.00 22.28
N SER A 185 3.91 -1.14 22.31
CA SER A 185 4.58 -0.65 21.11
C SER A 185 5.62 -1.63 20.56
N SER A 186 5.89 -1.54 19.25
CA SER A 186 6.94 -2.31 18.56
C SER A 186 7.93 -1.39 17.84
N LEU A 187 9.18 -1.82 17.78
CA LEU A 187 10.24 -1.26 16.94
C LEU A 187 10.75 -2.35 15.99
N ASP A 188 10.65 -2.04 14.71
CA ASP A 188 10.99 -2.93 13.60
C ASP A 188 12.24 -2.39 12.89
N ILE A 189 13.39 -3.04 13.12
CA ILE A 189 14.70 -2.62 12.58
C ILE A 189 15.05 -3.51 11.39
N SER A 190 15.01 -2.92 10.20
CA SER A 190 15.37 -3.60 8.96
C SER A 190 16.84 -3.42 8.61
N ILE A 191 17.46 -4.49 8.11
CA ILE A 191 18.75 -4.41 7.41
C ILE A 191 18.45 -4.02 5.96
N PRO A 192 19.02 -2.91 5.46
CA PRO A 192 18.68 -2.38 4.14
C PRO A 192 19.03 -3.34 3.01
N ASP A 193 18.20 -3.33 1.98
CA ASP A 193 18.57 -3.85 0.67
C ASP A 193 19.52 -2.86 -0.05
N PRO A 194 20.33 -3.32 -1.04
CA PRO A 194 21.28 -2.45 -1.74
C PRO A 194 20.67 -1.22 -2.44
N ALA A 195 19.38 -1.24 -2.77
CA ALA A 195 18.69 -0.12 -3.40
C ALA A 195 17.99 0.81 -2.39
N PHE A 196 18.01 0.48 -1.09
CA PHE A 196 17.36 1.22 -0.01
C PHE A 196 15.90 1.53 -0.31
N GLN A 197 15.16 0.51 -0.73
CA GLN A 197 13.80 0.68 -1.27
C GLN A 197 12.84 1.26 -0.24
N SER A 198 12.93 0.81 1.02
CA SER A 198 12.06 1.31 2.11
C SER A 198 12.21 2.82 2.34
N ILE A 199 13.44 3.33 2.29
CA ILE A 199 13.75 4.76 2.42
C ILE A 199 13.16 5.54 1.22
N ARG A 200 13.45 5.09 -0.01
CA ARG A 200 12.98 5.75 -1.24
C ARG A 200 11.45 5.75 -1.35
N ASN A 201 10.82 4.61 -1.06
CA ASN A 201 9.37 4.46 -1.04
C ASN A 201 8.74 5.38 0.01
N THR A 202 9.30 5.42 1.22
CA THR A 202 8.79 6.30 2.28
C THR A 202 8.82 7.76 1.84
N HIS A 203 9.94 8.20 1.25
CA HIS A 203 10.08 9.57 0.75
C HIS A 203 9.03 9.90 -0.33
N LEU A 204 8.88 9.05 -1.34
CA LEU A 204 7.89 9.24 -2.40
C LEU A 204 6.45 9.26 -1.85
N MET A 205 6.11 8.31 -0.98
CA MET A 205 4.76 8.21 -0.41
C MET A 205 4.43 9.40 0.48
N ARG A 206 5.39 9.85 1.30
CA ARG A 206 5.24 11.06 2.13
C ARG A 206 4.96 12.27 1.25
N GLN A 207 5.64 12.41 0.11
CA GLN A 207 5.37 13.52 -0.80
C GLN A 207 3.96 13.46 -1.38
N TYR A 208 3.49 12.29 -1.81
CA TYR A 208 2.12 12.13 -2.31
C TYR A 208 1.06 12.56 -1.30
N ILE A 209 1.24 12.18 -0.03
CA ILE A 209 0.29 12.52 1.06
C ILE A 209 0.26 14.03 1.31
N LYS A 210 1.36 14.72 1.01
CA LYS A 210 1.49 16.17 1.16
C LYS A 210 0.97 16.96 -0.02
N CYS A 211 0.86 16.35 -1.20
CA CYS A 211 0.24 16.98 -2.36
C CYS A 211 -1.25 17.28 -2.16
N ASP A 212 -1.99 16.43 -1.43
CA ASP A 212 -3.43 16.62 -1.22
C ASP A 212 -3.90 15.96 0.09
N GLU A 213 -4.59 16.74 0.94
CA GLU A 213 -5.08 16.27 2.24
C GLU A 213 -6.07 15.09 2.13
N ARG A 214 -6.75 14.95 0.99
CA ARG A 214 -7.70 13.86 0.73
C ARG A 214 -7.01 12.50 0.71
N VAL A 215 -5.70 12.43 0.45
CA VAL A 215 -4.95 11.16 0.46
C VAL A 215 -4.98 10.52 1.85
N GLY A 216 -4.74 11.30 2.91
CA GLY A 216 -4.80 10.81 4.30
C GLY A 216 -6.19 10.31 4.66
N ARG A 217 -7.22 11.11 4.36
CA ARG A 217 -8.64 10.78 4.55
C ARG A 217 -9.04 9.49 3.82
N PHE A 218 -8.64 9.38 2.56
CA PHE A 218 -8.90 8.23 1.71
C PHE A 218 -8.22 6.96 2.25
N MET A 219 -6.96 7.07 2.67
CA MET A 219 -6.22 5.97 3.27
C MET A 219 -6.79 5.52 4.61
N LEU A 220 -7.26 6.45 5.44
CA LEU A 220 -7.94 6.12 6.69
C LEU A 220 -9.19 5.26 6.42
N TRP A 221 -10.02 5.67 5.46
CA TRP A 221 -11.22 4.91 5.09
C TRP A 221 -10.85 3.53 4.54
N LEU A 222 -9.89 3.44 3.59
CA LEU A 222 -9.47 2.16 3.00
C LEU A 222 -8.84 1.20 4.02
N LYS A 223 -8.03 1.70 4.96
CA LYS A 223 -7.49 0.89 6.05
C LYS A 223 -8.64 0.36 6.92
N THR A 224 -9.58 1.22 7.30
CA THR A 224 -10.69 0.78 8.15
C THR A 224 -11.57 -0.26 7.43
N TRP A 225 -11.93 0.00 6.17
CA TRP A 225 -12.70 -0.92 5.32
C TRP A 225 -12.00 -2.27 5.13
N SER A 226 -10.72 -2.27 4.77
CA SER A 226 -9.98 -3.52 4.53
C SER A 226 -9.75 -4.35 5.80
N SER A 227 -9.64 -3.70 6.96
CA SER A 227 -9.62 -4.37 8.26
C SER A 227 -10.97 -5.02 8.56
N ALA A 228 -12.06 -4.27 8.42
CA ALA A 228 -13.40 -4.75 8.75
C ALA A 228 -13.84 -5.95 7.88
N LEU A 229 -13.24 -6.11 6.69
CA LEU A 229 -13.48 -7.24 5.80
C LEU A 229 -12.44 -8.37 5.92
N GLU A 230 -11.45 -8.23 6.81
CA GLU A 230 -10.35 -9.18 7.03
C GLU A 230 -9.58 -9.51 5.73
N ILE A 231 -9.37 -8.51 4.87
CA ILE A 231 -8.59 -8.66 3.62
C ILE A 231 -7.19 -8.06 3.70
N ARG A 232 -6.80 -7.55 4.87
CA ARG A 232 -5.48 -6.96 5.14
C ARG A 232 -4.79 -7.72 6.27
N ASP A 233 -3.72 -8.41 5.93
CA ASP A 233 -2.81 -9.11 6.86
C ASP A 233 -1.65 -9.69 6.01
N SER A 234 -0.57 -8.93 5.86
CA SER A 234 0.54 -9.33 4.99
C SER A 234 1.24 -10.61 5.46
N LYS A 235 1.19 -10.90 6.77
CA LYS A 235 1.83 -12.09 7.37
C LYS A 235 1.13 -13.37 6.91
N THR A 236 -0.18 -13.33 6.71
CA THR A 236 -0.97 -14.47 6.20
C THR A 236 -1.03 -14.53 4.67
N GLY A 237 -0.35 -13.60 3.99
CA GLY A 237 -0.32 -13.51 2.53
C GLY A 237 -1.44 -12.65 1.95
N LEU A 238 -2.11 -11.82 2.73
CA LEU A 238 -3.12 -10.86 2.25
C LEU A 238 -2.48 -9.48 1.96
N LEU A 239 -3.31 -8.45 1.74
CA LEU A 239 -2.79 -7.12 1.44
C LEU A 239 -2.03 -6.54 2.65
N SER A 240 -0.99 -5.76 2.36
CA SER A 240 -0.32 -4.90 3.35
C SER A 240 -0.90 -3.49 3.25
N SER A 241 -0.65 -2.66 4.27
CA SER A 241 -0.96 -1.23 4.22
C SER A 241 -0.26 -0.53 3.05
N TYR A 242 0.94 -0.97 2.68
CA TYR A 242 1.66 -0.44 1.52
C TYR A 242 0.98 -0.83 0.19
N HIS A 243 0.49 -2.08 0.05
CA HIS A 243 -0.26 -2.47 -1.15
C HIS A 243 -1.52 -1.63 -1.35
N LEU A 244 -2.27 -1.35 -0.27
CA LEU A 244 -3.44 -0.46 -0.33
C LEU A 244 -3.06 0.96 -0.71
N LEU A 245 -1.95 1.47 -0.18
CA LEU A 245 -1.43 2.78 -0.53
C LEU A 245 -1.10 2.88 -2.02
N LEU A 246 -0.43 1.87 -2.59
CA LEU A 246 -0.14 1.87 -4.03
C LEU A 246 -1.41 1.82 -4.89
N LEU A 247 -2.42 1.04 -4.50
CA LEU A 247 -3.72 1.02 -5.18
C LEU A 247 -4.43 2.37 -5.10
N ALA A 248 -4.35 3.05 -3.95
CA ALA A 248 -4.92 4.38 -3.76
C ALA A 248 -4.19 5.44 -4.61
N ILE A 249 -2.86 5.47 -4.57
CA ILE A 249 -2.03 6.39 -5.36
C ILE A 249 -2.29 6.20 -6.84
N HIS A 250 -2.28 4.95 -7.34
CA HIS A 250 -2.64 4.64 -8.72
C HIS A 250 -3.99 5.23 -9.12
N PHE A 251 -5.02 5.01 -8.30
CA PHE A 251 -6.35 5.54 -8.57
C PHE A 251 -6.39 7.08 -8.56
N LEU A 252 -5.65 7.73 -7.67
CA LEU A 252 -5.70 9.19 -7.50
C LEU A 252 -4.86 9.96 -8.53
N HIS A 253 -3.79 9.37 -9.07
CA HIS A 253 -2.93 10.04 -10.06
C HIS A 253 -3.10 9.57 -11.52
N SER A 254 -3.86 8.49 -11.77
CA SER A 254 -4.01 7.93 -13.12
C SER A 254 -5.14 8.62 -13.88
N GLU A 255 -4.85 9.05 -15.10
CA GLU A 255 -5.87 9.53 -16.04
C GLU A 255 -6.80 8.41 -16.54
N GLN A 256 -6.42 7.13 -16.31
CA GLN A 256 -7.27 5.99 -16.64
C GLN A 256 -8.35 5.72 -15.60
N SER A 257 -8.20 6.24 -14.37
CA SER A 257 -9.18 6.12 -13.30
C SER A 257 -10.02 7.38 -13.12
N LEU A 258 -9.42 8.56 -13.25
CA LEU A 258 -10.07 9.85 -13.05
C LEU A 258 -9.84 10.76 -14.27
N SER A 259 -10.91 11.41 -14.74
CA SER A 259 -10.81 12.38 -15.85
C SER A 259 -9.94 13.59 -15.50
N VAL A 260 -9.94 13.99 -14.23
CA VAL A 260 -9.02 14.98 -13.67
C VAL A 260 -8.35 14.32 -12.46
N PRO A 261 -7.05 13.97 -12.56
CA PRO A 261 -6.32 13.39 -11.43
C PRO A 261 -6.29 14.30 -10.21
N VAL A 262 -6.29 13.69 -9.03
CA VAL A 262 -6.13 14.37 -7.73
C VAL A 262 -4.65 14.67 -7.47
N LEU A 263 -3.78 13.75 -7.88
CA LEU A 263 -2.34 13.78 -7.63
C LEU A 263 -1.55 13.86 -8.94
N PRO A 264 -0.34 14.44 -8.93
CA PRO A 264 0.59 14.35 -10.05
C PRO A 264 1.23 12.95 -10.11
N ILE A 265 1.85 12.58 -11.23
CA ILE A 265 2.76 11.42 -11.25
C ILE A 265 4.16 11.91 -10.87
N LEU A 266 4.43 12.03 -9.56
CA LEU A 266 5.69 12.60 -9.02
C LEU A 266 6.97 12.01 -9.62
N TYR A 267 6.99 10.71 -9.89
CA TYR A 267 8.17 10.06 -10.49
C TYR A 267 8.51 10.59 -11.91
N GLN A 268 7.51 11.12 -12.62
CA GLN A 268 7.67 11.77 -13.93
C GLN A 268 7.86 13.28 -13.79
N THR A 269 7.04 13.95 -12.98
CA THR A 269 7.02 15.41 -12.90
C THR A 269 8.17 16.00 -12.10
N HIS A 270 8.76 15.24 -11.17
CA HIS A 270 9.85 15.65 -10.28
C HIS A 270 10.97 14.60 -10.30
N ASN A 271 11.37 14.20 -11.51
CA ASN A 271 12.34 13.13 -11.71
C ASN A 271 13.69 13.43 -11.05
N ASP A 272 14.12 14.69 -11.06
CA ASP A 272 15.33 15.18 -10.39
C ASP A 272 15.37 14.90 -8.88
N VAL A 273 14.21 14.73 -8.25
CA VAL A 273 14.05 14.40 -6.83
C VAL A 273 13.81 12.90 -6.61
N PHE A 274 12.96 12.28 -7.43
CA PHE A 274 12.49 10.90 -7.18
C PHE A 274 13.17 9.82 -8.01
N HIS A 275 14.08 10.14 -8.94
CA HIS A 275 14.74 9.12 -9.74
C HIS A 275 15.56 8.15 -8.87
N LYS A 276 15.55 6.86 -9.24
CA LYS A 276 16.26 5.80 -8.52
C LYS A 276 17.78 6.00 -8.43
N GLU A 277 18.37 6.78 -9.34
CA GLU A 277 19.81 7.06 -9.38
C GLU A 277 20.24 8.16 -8.42
N ASN A 278 19.28 8.89 -7.80
CA ASN A 278 19.63 9.89 -6.81
C ASN A 278 20.40 9.26 -5.63
N PRO A 279 21.51 9.88 -5.16
CA PRO A 279 22.26 9.38 -4.02
C PRO A 279 21.36 9.18 -2.81
N ILE A 280 21.51 8.05 -2.11
CA ILE A 280 20.62 7.70 -1.01
C ILE A 280 20.75 8.68 0.15
N GLU A 281 21.94 9.25 0.37
CA GLU A 281 22.22 10.28 1.37
C GLU A 281 21.32 11.51 1.16
N ARG A 282 21.16 11.94 -0.09
CA ARG A 282 20.25 13.05 -0.43
C ARG A 282 18.82 12.72 -0.03
N ILE A 283 18.35 11.50 -0.28
CA ILE A 283 16.99 11.07 0.07
C ILE A 283 16.82 11.00 1.60
N VAL A 284 17.84 10.55 2.33
CA VAL A 284 17.84 10.55 3.80
C VAL A 284 17.73 11.99 4.34
N SER A 285 18.49 12.94 3.81
CA SER A 285 18.37 14.35 4.18
C SER A 285 16.97 14.91 3.90
N LEU A 286 16.39 14.62 2.74
CA LEU A 286 15.03 15.06 2.39
C LEU A 286 13.94 14.47 3.29
N LEU A 287 14.16 13.30 3.90
CA LEU A 287 13.24 12.75 4.90
C LEU A 287 13.29 13.50 6.24
N GLU A 288 14.35 14.23 6.54
CA GLU A 288 14.46 15.06 7.75
C GLU A 288 13.82 16.43 7.55
N GLU A 289 13.82 16.92 6.31
CA GLU A 289 13.23 18.19 5.93
C GLU A 289 11.70 18.14 5.91
N ARG A 290 11.04 19.25 6.25
CA ARG A 290 9.57 19.33 6.14
C ARG A 290 9.18 19.19 4.66
N PRO A 291 8.27 18.26 4.30
CA PRO A 291 7.90 18.07 2.91
C PRO A 291 7.12 19.30 2.44
N VAL A 292 7.52 19.85 1.29
CA VAL A 292 6.84 20.98 0.64
C VAL A 292 6.30 20.48 -0.68
N SER A 293 5.05 20.83 -1.00
CA SER A 293 4.45 20.53 -2.29
C SER A 293 3.85 21.79 -2.89
N ASP A 294 4.25 22.12 -4.11
CA ASP A 294 3.68 23.21 -4.91
C ASP A 294 2.48 22.73 -5.76
N TRP A 295 1.99 21.51 -5.51
CA TRP A 295 0.87 20.94 -6.24
C TRP A 295 -0.44 21.59 -5.84
N THR A 296 -1.20 22.05 -6.83
CA THR A 296 -2.57 22.55 -6.64
C THR A 296 -3.57 21.59 -7.29
N PRO A 297 -4.39 20.88 -6.50
CA PRO A 297 -5.35 19.93 -7.06
C PRO A 297 -6.48 20.64 -7.82
N MET A 298 -6.58 20.34 -9.11
CA MET A 298 -7.69 20.81 -9.97
C MET A 298 -8.98 20.03 -9.71
N ASN A 299 -8.88 18.75 -9.35
CA ASN A 299 -10.02 17.91 -9.03
C ASN A 299 -10.75 18.42 -7.76
N LYS A 300 -12.08 18.55 -7.84
CA LYS A 300 -12.95 19.06 -6.76
C LYS A 300 -13.85 18.02 -6.10
N MET A 301 -13.70 16.74 -6.43
CA MET A 301 -14.49 15.66 -5.84
C MET A 301 -14.19 15.54 -4.34
N SER A 302 -15.21 15.27 -3.52
CA SER A 302 -15.02 14.98 -2.09
C SER A 302 -14.29 13.65 -1.88
N THR A 303 -13.79 13.39 -0.68
CA THR A 303 -13.18 12.08 -0.40
C THR A 303 -14.21 10.95 -0.55
N ALA A 304 -15.45 11.16 -0.11
CA ALA A 304 -16.55 10.21 -0.26
C ALA A 304 -16.83 9.88 -1.73
N GLU A 305 -16.91 10.88 -2.62
CA GLU A 305 -17.09 10.65 -4.06
C GLU A 305 -15.91 9.86 -4.66
N LEU A 306 -14.67 10.22 -4.29
CA LEU A 306 -13.48 9.51 -4.74
C LEU A 306 -13.52 8.04 -4.33
N ILE A 307 -14.01 7.71 -3.13
CA ILE A 307 -14.17 6.32 -2.67
C ILE A 307 -15.20 5.58 -3.51
N ILE A 308 -16.34 6.19 -3.85
CA ILE A 308 -17.33 5.56 -4.74
C ILE A 308 -16.70 5.27 -6.11
N ARG A 309 -15.98 6.24 -6.68
CA ARG A 309 -15.30 6.07 -7.97
C ARG A 309 -14.15 5.06 -7.91
N PHE A 310 -13.50 4.89 -6.77
CA PHE A 310 -12.50 3.84 -6.56
C PHE A 310 -13.11 2.45 -6.71
N PHE A 311 -14.27 2.22 -6.08
CA PHE A 311 -14.99 0.95 -6.24
C PHE A 311 -15.53 0.75 -7.65
N GLU A 312 -15.96 1.81 -8.33
CA GLU A 312 -16.29 1.75 -9.76
C GLU A 312 -15.09 1.24 -10.57
N TYR A 313 -13.96 1.96 -10.48
CA TYR A 313 -12.75 1.67 -11.24
C TYR A 313 -12.22 0.25 -11.03
N TYR A 314 -12.05 -0.17 -9.76
CA TYR A 314 -11.49 -1.49 -9.45
C TYR A 314 -12.48 -2.63 -9.66
N SER A 315 -13.79 -2.37 -9.74
CA SER A 315 -14.79 -3.40 -10.10
C SER A 315 -14.78 -3.75 -11.59
N GLU A 316 -14.46 -2.78 -12.44
CA GLU A 316 -14.41 -2.95 -13.89
C GLU A 316 -13.08 -3.56 -14.35
N MET A 317 -12.03 -3.39 -13.55
CA MET A 317 -10.69 -3.91 -13.82
C MET A 317 -10.49 -5.33 -13.25
N ASN A 318 -10.00 -6.25 -14.07
CA ASN A 318 -9.55 -7.56 -13.57
C ASN A 318 -8.12 -7.44 -13.00
N VAL A 319 -8.02 -7.09 -11.73
CA VAL A 319 -6.73 -6.94 -11.01
C VAL A 319 -5.83 -8.18 -11.11
N LEU A 320 -6.35 -9.38 -11.36
CA LEU A 320 -5.53 -10.60 -11.51
C LEU A 320 -4.81 -10.69 -12.87
N GLN A 321 -5.27 -9.92 -13.86
CA GLN A 321 -4.75 -9.91 -15.24
C GLN A 321 -4.21 -8.54 -15.64
N THR A 322 -4.04 -7.64 -14.69
CA THR A 322 -3.57 -6.28 -14.94
C THR A 322 -2.24 -6.04 -14.22
N MET A 323 -1.36 -5.28 -14.84
CA MET A 323 -0.13 -4.77 -14.25
C MET A 323 -0.30 -3.27 -14.02
N ILE A 324 -0.13 -2.83 -12.78
CA ILE A 324 -0.27 -1.45 -12.31
C ILE A 324 1.13 -0.87 -12.11
N PHE A 325 1.43 0.23 -12.79
CA PHE A 325 2.73 0.89 -12.77
C PHE A 325 2.63 2.27 -12.13
N ILE A 326 3.16 2.39 -10.91
CA ILE A 326 3.06 3.62 -10.11
C ILE A 326 3.95 4.74 -10.66
N ASP A 327 5.11 4.39 -11.22
CA ASP A 327 6.03 5.31 -11.89
C ASP A 327 5.40 6.04 -13.09
N ARG A 328 4.32 5.46 -13.65
CA ARG A 328 3.67 5.93 -14.86
C ARG A 328 2.18 6.22 -14.72
N GLY A 329 1.60 5.95 -13.56
CA GLY A 329 0.15 6.05 -13.34
C GLY A 329 -0.66 5.29 -14.39
N MET A 330 -0.20 4.12 -14.82
CA MET A 330 -0.85 3.37 -15.92
C MET A 330 -1.03 1.89 -15.62
N VAL A 331 -2.02 1.31 -16.29
CA VAL A 331 -2.29 -0.12 -16.28
C VAL A 331 -2.01 -0.76 -17.64
N ARG A 332 -1.50 -2.00 -17.63
CA ARG A 332 -1.33 -2.83 -18.83
C ARG A 332 -1.97 -4.19 -18.64
N SER A 333 -2.57 -4.73 -19.70
CA SER A 333 -3.08 -6.09 -19.71
C SER A 333 -1.92 -7.09 -19.73
N ARG A 334 -2.03 -8.16 -18.95
CA ARG A 334 -1.07 -9.25 -18.93
C ARG A 334 -1.22 -10.13 -20.18
N PRO A 335 -0.13 -10.45 -20.89
CA PRO A 335 -0.16 -11.47 -21.94
C PRO A 335 -0.46 -12.86 -21.35
N SER A 336 -1.37 -13.61 -21.97
CA SER A 336 -1.90 -14.89 -21.47
C SER A 336 -0.86 -16.01 -21.24
N ALA A 337 0.38 -15.85 -21.71
CA ALA A 337 1.40 -16.91 -21.75
C ALA A 337 2.23 -17.09 -20.46
N LEU A 338 2.05 -16.24 -19.45
CA LEU A 338 2.78 -16.33 -18.18
C LEU A 338 1.79 -16.74 -17.08
N GLU A 339 1.60 -18.03 -16.82
CA GLU A 339 0.59 -18.51 -15.84
C GLU A 339 1.10 -18.55 -14.40
N LYS A 340 2.41 -18.40 -14.13
CA LYS A 340 2.99 -18.81 -12.84
C LYS A 340 3.44 -17.74 -11.85
N GLU A 341 3.42 -16.45 -12.17
CA GLU A 341 3.88 -15.42 -11.20
C GLU A 341 2.90 -14.25 -11.09
N ALA A 342 2.32 -14.04 -9.90
CA ALA A 342 1.24 -13.08 -9.65
C ALA A 342 1.74 -11.67 -9.35
N ALA A 343 2.50 -11.13 -10.29
CA ALA A 343 2.98 -9.76 -10.33
C ALA A 343 1.89 -8.77 -10.80
N VAL A 344 1.38 -7.90 -9.93
CA VAL A 344 0.31 -6.97 -10.32
C VAL A 344 0.60 -5.49 -10.02
N ILE A 345 1.38 -5.16 -8.98
CA ILE A 345 1.65 -3.76 -8.63
C ILE A 345 3.16 -3.53 -8.61
N PHE A 346 3.63 -2.58 -9.40
CA PHE A 346 5.03 -2.21 -9.52
C PHE A 346 5.25 -0.83 -8.90
N ASP A 347 6.05 -0.79 -7.84
CA ASP A 347 6.61 0.45 -7.32
C ASP A 347 7.84 0.88 -8.16
N PRO A 348 8.25 2.15 -8.13
CA PRO A 348 9.31 2.66 -8.99
C PRO A 348 10.74 2.21 -8.62
N TYR A 349 10.95 1.68 -7.41
CA TYR A 349 12.29 1.43 -6.87
C TYR A 349 12.66 -0.04 -6.83
N HIS A 350 11.72 -0.95 -7.04
CA HIS A 350 11.98 -2.38 -7.15
C HIS A 350 11.85 -2.91 -8.57
N THR A 351 12.82 -3.73 -8.98
CA THR A 351 12.76 -4.57 -10.20
C THR A 351 11.65 -5.64 -10.17
N GLN A 352 11.07 -5.90 -9.00
CA GLN A 352 10.05 -6.92 -8.77
C GLN A 352 8.77 -6.22 -8.32
N PRO A 353 7.60 -6.82 -8.58
CA PRO A 353 6.34 -6.28 -8.10
C PRO A 353 6.29 -6.27 -6.57
N ALA A 354 5.72 -5.21 -6.01
CA ALA A 354 5.46 -5.06 -4.58
C ALA A 354 4.48 -6.13 -4.09
N CYS A 355 3.34 -6.29 -4.78
CA CYS A 355 2.36 -7.34 -4.47
C CYS A 355 2.52 -8.54 -5.40
N ARG A 356 2.77 -9.71 -4.80
CA ARG A 356 2.90 -11.02 -5.48
C ARG A 356 1.83 -12.04 -5.10
N SER A 357 0.95 -11.68 -4.17
CA SER A 357 0.00 -12.63 -3.61
C SER A 357 -1.27 -12.68 -4.45
N VAL A 358 -1.52 -13.83 -5.07
CA VAL A 358 -2.81 -14.11 -5.74
C VAL A 358 -3.96 -14.01 -4.74
N ASN A 359 -3.77 -14.53 -3.53
CA ASN A 359 -4.81 -14.56 -2.50
C ASN A 359 -5.17 -13.14 -2.05
N ALA A 360 -4.19 -12.26 -1.88
CA ALA A 360 -4.44 -10.85 -1.58
C ALA A 360 -5.30 -10.16 -2.65
N LEU A 361 -4.99 -10.42 -3.93
CA LEU A 361 -5.71 -9.80 -5.06
C LEU A 361 -7.11 -10.41 -5.27
N ARG A 362 -7.28 -11.71 -5.01
CA ARG A 362 -8.59 -12.36 -5.00
C ARG A 362 -9.47 -11.80 -3.89
N ALA A 363 -8.94 -11.69 -2.68
CA ALA A 363 -9.61 -11.08 -1.53
C ALA A 363 -10.04 -9.65 -1.84
N PHE A 364 -9.13 -8.84 -2.40
CA PHE A 364 -9.42 -7.47 -2.80
C PHE A 364 -10.54 -7.38 -3.84
N ARG A 365 -10.47 -8.19 -4.91
CA ARG A 365 -11.50 -8.21 -5.96
C ARG A 365 -12.87 -8.59 -5.42
N GLU A 366 -12.94 -9.64 -4.60
CA GLU A 366 -14.19 -10.10 -4.00
C GLU A 366 -14.79 -9.03 -3.07
N ALA A 367 -13.96 -8.40 -2.25
CA ALA A 367 -14.37 -7.31 -1.36
C ALA A 367 -14.85 -6.06 -2.12
N VAL A 368 -14.17 -5.68 -3.21
CA VAL A 368 -14.59 -4.55 -4.07
C VAL A 368 -15.97 -4.81 -4.68
N LEU A 369 -16.18 -6.00 -5.25
CA LEU A 369 -17.46 -6.35 -5.87
C LEU A 369 -18.59 -6.43 -4.84
N PHE A 370 -18.33 -7.02 -3.67
CA PHE A 370 -19.29 -7.06 -2.58
C PHE A 370 -19.65 -5.65 -2.10
N THR A 371 -18.65 -4.81 -1.84
CA THR A 371 -18.84 -3.44 -1.35
C THR A 371 -19.63 -2.60 -2.36
N GLN A 372 -19.29 -2.71 -3.65
CA GLN A 372 -20.05 -2.05 -4.72
C GLN A 372 -21.53 -2.46 -4.70
N SER A 373 -21.81 -3.76 -4.58
CA SER A 373 -23.19 -4.26 -4.52
C SER A 373 -23.95 -3.75 -3.29
N ARG A 374 -23.28 -3.60 -2.15
CA ARG A 374 -23.90 -3.09 -0.91
C ARG A 374 -24.13 -1.58 -0.94
N MET A 375 -23.18 -0.81 -1.49
CA MET A 375 -23.32 0.63 -1.68
C MET A 375 -24.48 1.01 -2.59
N ARG A 376 -24.78 0.21 -3.64
CA ARG A 376 -25.99 0.41 -4.45
C ARG A 376 -27.28 0.40 -3.63
N ASN A 377 -27.29 -0.37 -2.55
CA ASN A 377 -28.46 -0.57 -1.68
C ASN A 377 -28.42 0.31 -0.42
N GLY A 378 -27.51 1.29 -0.31
CA GLY A 378 -27.48 2.20 0.84
C GLY A 378 -26.62 1.74 2.03
N PHE A 379 -25.80 0.70 1.87
CA PHE A 379 -24.94 0.14 2.93
C PHE A 379 -23.44 0.36 2.68
N MET A 380 -22.61 0.11 3.70
CA MET A 380 -21.14 0.17 3.70
C MET A 380 -20.49 1.54 3.46
N PHE A 381 -21.22 2.63 3.71
CA PHE A 381 -20.66 3.99 3.67
C PHE A 381 -19.77 4.30 4.89
N ASN A 382 -20.11 3.74 6.06
CA ASN A 382 -19.38 3.94 7.30
C ASN A 382 -18.66 2.65 7.76
N PRO A 383 -17.33 2.52 7.50
CA PRO A 383 -16.54 1.38 7.95
C PRO A 383 -16.07 1.51 9.41
N PHE A 384 -16.31 2.65 10.07
CA PHE A 384 -15.74 2.93 11.38
C PHE A 384 -16.56 2.29 12.51
N PRO A 385 -15.91 1.67 13.51
CA PRO A 385 -16.60 1.18 14.71
C PRO A 385 -17.20 2.31 15.58
N PRO A 386 -18.29 2.04 16.32
CA PRO A 386 -19.19 0.88 16.19
C PRO A 386 -20.20 1.13 15.06
N SER A 387 -19.93 0.64 13.86
CA SER A 387 -20.91 0.65 12.78
C SER A 387 -22.01 -0.36 13.10
N SER A 388 -23.28 0.05 13.02
CA SER A 388 -24.42 -0.86 13.14
C SER A 388 -24.70 -1.63 11.84
N ASP A 389 -23.88 -1.44 10.80
CA ASP A 389 -24.05 -2.08 9.51
C ASP A 389 -23.59 -3.55 9.53
N CYS A 390 -24.56 -4.47 9.56
CA CYS A 390 -24.30 -5.91 9.48
C CYS A 390 -23.66 -6.37 8.16
N SER A 391 -23.56 -5.50 7.15
CA SER A 391 -22.98 -5.83 5.85
C SER A 391 -21.53 -6.30 5.92
N PHE A 392 -20.75 -5.83 6.91
CA PHE A 392 -19.39 -6.30 7.13
C PHE A 392 -19.38 -7.77 7.56
N ASN A 393 -20.22 -8.16 8.52
CA ASN A 393 -20.37 -9.56 8.94
C ASN A 393 -20.88 -10.44 7.79
N ASN A 394 -21.81 -9.92 6.99
CA ASN A 394 -22.32 -10.62 5.82
C ASN A 394 -21.20 -10.94 4.81
N PHE A 395 -20.19 -10.06 4.65
CA PHE A 395 -19.02 -10.37 3.83
C PHE A 395 -18.21 -11.50 4.44
N ILE A 396 -17.96 -11.45 5.76
CA ILE A 396 -17.19 -12.49 6.45
C ILE A 396 -17.88 -13.87 6.27
N GLU A 397 -19.19 -13.92 6.44
CA GLU A 397 -19.97 -15.14 6.25
C GLU A 397 -19.97 -15.60 4.80
N SER A 398 -20.19 -14.70 3.83
CA SER A 398 -20.29 -15.08 2.41
C SER A 398 -18.96 -15.57 1.84
N SER A 399 -17.83 -15.02 2.32
CA SER A 399 -16.49 -15.39 1.87
C SER A 399 -15.78 -16.40 2.78
N ARG A 400 -16.51 -17.01 3.73
CA ARG A 400 -15.96 -18.00 4.68
C ARG A 400 -15.27 -19.18 4.01
N HIS A 401 -15.76 -19.57 2.82
CA HIS A 401 -15.27 -20.71 2.04
C HIS A 401 -14.41 -20.30 0.85
N SER A 402 -14.13 -19.00 0.68
CA SER A 402 -13.26 -18.52 -0.39
C SER A 402 -11.82 -18.99 -0.15
N ASP A 403 -11.18 -19.53 -1.19
CA ASP A 403 -9.84 -20.14 -1.11
C ASP A 403 -8.82 -19.24 -0.40
N TRP A 404 -8.84 -17.94 -0.74
CA TRP A 404 -7.91 -16.96 -0.18
C TRP A 404 -8.06 -16.81 1.34
N ARG A 405 -9.28 -16.92 1.87
CA ARG A 405 -9.53 -16.79 3.30
C ARG A 405 -9.16 -18.07 4.03
N VAL A 406 -9.54 -19.22 3.48
CA VAL A 406 -9.14 -20.52 4.02
C VAL A 406 -7.61 -20.63 4.11
N ASP A 407 -6.91 -20.21 3.07
CA ASP A 407 -5.44 -20.18 3.05
C ASP A 407 -4.86 -19.18 4.05
N ALA A 408 -5.43 -17.98 4.16
CA ALA A 408 -4.99 -16.99 5.15
C ALA A 408 -5.14 -17.51 6.58
N LEU A 409 -6.27 -18.16 6.90
CA LEU A 409 -6.51 -18.78 8.21
C LEU A 409 -5.54 -19.93 8.48
N LYS A 410 -5.25 -20.77 7.49
CA LYS A 410 -4.23 -21.83 7.61
C LYS A 410 -2.85 -21.25 7.86
N ASN A 411 -2.47 -20.19 7.15
CA ASN A 411 -1.19 -19.51 7.35
C ASN A 411 -1.13 -18.89 8.75
N ARG A 412 -2.22 -18.27 9.23
CA ARG A 412 -2.33 -17.74 10.59
C ARG A 412 -2.11 -18.83 11.63
N ALA A 413 -2.77 -19.98 11.48
CA ALA A 413 -2.61 -21.12 12.38
C ALA A 413 -1.15 -21.64 12.41
N LYS A 414 -0.48 -21.71 11.25
CA LYS A 414 0.94 -22.08 11.17
C LYS A 414 1.85 -21.08 11.89
N ILE A 415 1.60 -19.78 11.71
CA ILE A 415 2.35 -18.70 12.38
C ILE A 415 2.18 -18.78 13.90
N ASN A 416 0.94 -19.02 14.37
CA ASN A 416 0.64 -19.19 15.78
C ASN A 416 1.33 -20.42 16.37
N ALA A 417 1.28 -21.56 15.67
CA ALA A 417 1.92 -22.80 16.11
C ALA A 417 3.45 -22.69 16.17
N ALA A 418 4.06 -21.81 15.37
CA ALA A 418 5.51 -21.55 15.38
C ALA A 418 5.96 -20.62 16.53
N GLY A 419 5.06 -20.14 17.40
CA GLY A 419 5.40 -19.22 18.49
C GLY A 419 5.80 -17.82 18.04
N ILE A 420 5.59 -17.49 16.76
CA ILE A 420 5.96 -16.18 16.17
C ILE A 420 4.94 -15.11 16.59
N HIS A 421 3.75 -15.50 17.06
CA HIS A 421 2.63 -14.58 17.30
C HIS A 421 2.72 -13.79 18.61
N ASP A 422 3.41 -14.26 19.64
CA ASP A 422 3.57 -13.47 20.88
C ASP A 422 4.47 -12.25 20.67
N ALA A 423 5.10 -12.15 19.49
CA ALA A 423 6.12 -11.16 19.17
C ALA A 423 5.71 -9.98 18.27
N ILE A 424 4.51 -9.95 17.65
CA ILE A 424 4.19 -8.86 16.70
C ILE A 424 2.67 -8.56 16.53
N ASN A 425 1.84 -8.50 17.57
CA ASN A 425 0.43 -8.10 17.39
C ASN A 425 -0.01 -6.94 18.31
N SER A 426 0.32 -5.72 17.89
CA SER A 426 -0.19 -4.43 18.40
C SER A 426 -1.40 -3.91 17.60
N ASP A 427 -1.49 -4.20 16.29
CA ASP A 427 -2.43 -3.53 15.38
C ASP A 427 -3.91 -3.96 15.52
N ASP A 428 -4.21 -5.19 15.97
CA ASP A 428 -5.60 -5.73 15.95
C ASP A 428 -6.21 -6.08 17.32
N LYS A 429 -5.44 -6.02 18.42
CA LYS A 429 -5.96 -6.45 19.74
C LYS A 429 -6.87 -5.43 20.44
N MET A 430 -6.84 -4.15 20.09
CA MET A 430 -7.60 -3.12 20.83
C MET A 430 -8.94 -2.70 20.21
N ALA A 431 -9.26 -3.13 18.98
CA ALA A 431 -10.58 -2.88 18.38
C ALA A 431 -11.68 -3.81 18.92
N MET A 432 -11.30 -4.93 19.56
CA MET A 432 -12.25 -5.92 20.12
C MET A 432 -12.19 -6.05 21.65
N ALA A 433 -11.15 -5.54 22.33
CA ALA A 433 -10.96 -5.74 23.78
C ALA A 433 -11.68 -4.72 24.70
N LYS A 434 -12.65 -3.95 24.19
CA LYS A 434 -13.58 -3.14 25.02
C LYS A 434 -15.02 -3.68 25.03
N LYS A 435 -15.21 -4.95 24.66
CA LYS A 435 -16.45 -5.70 24.91
C LYS A 435 -16.15 -6.94 25.76
N CYS A 436 -15.79 -6.70 27.02
CA CYS A 436 -16.24 -7.50 28.16
C CYS A 436 -16.87 -6.54 29.14
#